data_AF-A0A830GYF7-F1
#
_entry.id   AF-A0A830GYF7-F1
#
_cell.length_a   1.000
_cell.length_b   1.000
_cell.length_c   1.000
_cell.angle_alpha   90.00
_cell.angle_beta   90.00
_cell.angle_gamma   90.00
#
_symmetry.space_group_name_H-M   'P 1'
#
loop_
_entity.id
_entity.type
_entity.pdbx_description
1 polymer ?
#
loop_
_entity_poly.entity_id
_entity_poly.type
_entity_poly.pdbx_seq_one_letter_code
_entity_poly.pdbx_strand_id
1 'polypeptide(L)'
;MRVLLATDVHVPSPILGTILEAARASMPDAVIVSGDLTDSGNLGDMERLFRKLRRAWEGARLIAVLGNHDLWSRDGDAYSKIERAGRLAERLGVELLDVVGRAELGDYDVVGNVGWYDYSFAPGYGEEDYLNCNPYGCGKEWIRANCMGAFSYCDCPAWFNDCLYVDIDSREFARENKERIRRNMRGRPTILVTHHVPLRELDREDGEDRFFLAFDGQDMSDLAFNGSVKYFAYGHIHERSIPETTVNGVQFINVYNYQLKARDYASKALLHL
;
A
#
# COMPACT_ATOMS: atom_id res chain seq x y z
N MET A 1 3.05 21.30 11.05
CA MET A 1 1.92 20.76 10.25
C MET A 1 1.56 19.38 10.77
N ARG A 2 0.29 18.99 10.74
CA ARG A 2 -0.19 17.70 11.26
C ARG A 2 -0.64 16.80 10.12
N VAL A 3 -0.13 15.58 10.06
CA VAL A 3 -0.49 14.63 9.00
C VAL A 3 -0.96 13.34 9.63
N LEU A 4 -2.20 12.94 9.35
CA LEU A 4 -2.70 11.64 9.77
C LEU A 4 -2.34 10.60 8.72
N LEU A 5 -1.62 9.56 9.13
CA LEU A 5 -1.32 8.42 8.28
C LEU A 5 -2.44 7.38 8.39
N ALA A 6 -2.71 6.68 7.30
CA ALA A 6 -3.60 5.54 7.23
C ALA A 6 -3.09 4.50 6.24
N THR A 7 -3.53 3.25 6.37
CA THR A 7 -3.12 2.13 5.52
C THR A 7 -4.18 1.04 5.55
N ASP A 8 -4.21 0.15 4.55
CA ASP A 8 -4.98 -1.11 4.55
C ASP A 8 -6.43 -0.92 5.03
N VAL A 9 -7.13 0.03 4.41
CA VAL A 9 -8.47 0.41 4.84
C VAL A 9 -9.48 -0.67 4.48
N HIS A 10 -9.27 -1.39 3.37
CA HIS A 10 -10.07 -2.53 2.92
C HIS A 10 -11.57 -2.22 2.87
N VAL A 11 -11.95 -1.08 2.27
CA VAL A 11 -13.37 -0.71 2.20
C VAL A 11 -14.16 -1.74 1.37
N PRO A 12 -15.31 -2.26 1.87
CA PRO A 12 -15.95 -1.99 3.16
C PRO A 12 -15.30 -2.66 4.37
N SER A 13 -14.91 -1.86 5.37
CA SER A 13 -14.33 -2.35 6.63
C SER A 13 -14.70 -1.44 7.81
N PRO A 14 -14.81 -1.99 9.04
CA PRO A 14 -14.96 -1.19 10.25
C PRO A 14 -13.78 -0.23 10.52
N ILE A 15 -12.59 -0.52 9.98
CA ILE A 15 -11.37 0.30 10.11
C ILE A 15 -11.63 1.74 9.64
N LEU A 16 -12.43 1.91 8.58
CA LEU A 16 -12.81 3.23 8.10
C LEU A 16 -13.49 4.08 9.20
N GLY A 17 -14.29 3.46 10.08
CA GLY A 17 -14.89 4.16 11.21
C GLY A 17 -13.83 4.75 12.14
N THR A 18 -12.84 3.95 12.53
CA THR A 18 -11.70 4.37 13.35
C THR A 18 -10.94 5.55 12.72
N ILE A 19 -10.61 5.45 11.43
CA ILE A 19 -9.87 6.49 10.71
C ILE A 19 -10.67 7.80 10.69
N LEU A 20 -11.97 7.74 10.41
CA LEU A 20 -12.84 8.93 10.38
C LEU A 20 -12.96 9.58 11.77
N GLU A 21 -13.07 8.80 12.83
CA GLU A 21 -13.10 9.31 14.20
C GLU A 21 -11.78 9.98 14.59
N ALA A 22 -10.65 9.34 14.27
CA ALA A 22 -9.33 9.89 14.54
C ALA A 22 -9.07 11.17 13.75
N ALA A 23 -9.46 11.22 12.48
CA ALA A 23 -9.39 12.40 11.63
C ALA A 23 -10.19 13.58 12.23
N ARG A 24 -11.41 13.32 12.71
CA ARG A 24 -12.22 14.34 13.39
C ARG A 24 -11.62 14.81 14.71
N ALA A 25 -11.09 13.89 15.51
CA ALA A 25 -10.52 14.19 16.82
C ALA A 25 -9.20 14.97 16.72
N SER A 26 -8.35 14.61 15.76
CA SER A 26 -7.05 15.25 15.60
C SER A 26 -7.10 16.50 14.72
N MET A 27 -8.13 16.68 13.88
CA MET A 27 -8.23 17.72 12.86
C MET A 27 -6.88 18.00 12.15
N PRO A 28 -6.26 17.04 11.46
CA PRO A 28 -4.93 17.23 10.87
C PRO A 28 -4.88 18.39 9.82
N ASP A 29 -3.84 18.49 9.02
CA ASP A 29 -3.79 19.35 7.83
C ASP A 29 -3.91 18.49 6.54
N ALA A 30 -3.44 17.24 6.62
CA ALA A 30 -3.57 16.25 5.55
C ALA A 30 -3.80 14.83 6.10
N VAL A 31 -4.38 13.96 5.27
CA VAL A 31 -4.41 12.51 5.45
C VAL A 31 -3.62 11.87 4.31
N ILE A 32 -2.71 10.97 4.65
CA ILE A 32 -1.98 10.13 3.69
C ILE A 32 -2.43 8.69 3.87
N VAL A 33 -2.90 8.03 2.80
CA VAL A 33 -3.31 6.62 2.83
C VAL A 33 -2.34 5.76 2.03
N SER A 34 -1.62 4.84 2.67
CA SER A 34 -0.61 3.96 2.08
C SER A 34 -1.17 2.65 1.51
N GLY A 35 -2.20 2.75 0.68
CA GLY A 35 -2.74 1.63 -0.10
C GLY A 35 -3.84 0.83 0.56
N ASP A 36 -4.28 -0.18 -0.19
CA ASP A 36 -5.41 -1.05 0.07
C ASP A 36 -6.64 -0.27 0.52
N LEU A 37 -7.04 0.66 -0.35
CA LEU A 37 -8.20 1.51 -0.17
C LEU A 37 -9.48 0.67 -0.14
N THR A 38 -9.51 -0.42 -0.91
CA THR A 38 -10.65 -1.30 -1.09
C THR A 38 -10.25 -2.76 -0.99
N ASP A 39 -11.15 -3.60 -0.49
CA ASP A 39 -10.89 -5.03 -0.29
C ASP A 39 -10.79 -5.82 -1.61
N SER A 40 -11.38 -5.30 -2.69
CA SER A 40 -11.50 -6.02 -3.96
C SER A 40 -11.14 -5.16 -5.18
N GLY A 41 -10.72 -3.92 -4.96
CA GLY A 41 -10.43 -3.00 -6.05
C GLY A 41 -11.67 -2.45 -6.75
N ASN A 42 -12.83 -2.51 -6.10
CA ASN A 42 -14.06 -1.93 -6.61
C ASN A 42 -14.02 -0.39 -6.57
N LEU A 43 -14.18 0.27 -7.73
CA LEU A 43 -14.13 1.73 -7.82
C LEU A 43 -15.26 2.44 -7.05
N GLY A 44 -16.42 1.79 -6.86
CA GLY A 44 -17.52 2.34 -6.05
C GLY A 44 -17.20 2.32 -4.55
N ASP A 45 -16.46 1.32 -4.09
CA ASP A 45 -15.95 1.26 -2.72
C ASP A 45 -14.88 2.33 -2.48
N MET A 46 -14.00 2.54 -3.46
CA MET A 46 -13.00 3.61 -3.45
C MET A 46 -13.66 4.99 -3.43
N GLU A 47 -14.69 5.20 -4.26
CA GLU A 47 -15.49 6.43 -4.23
C GLU A 47 -16.14 6.65 -2.87
N ARG A 48 -16.71 5.59 -2.26
CA ARG A 48 -17.29 5.65 -0.92
C ARG A 48 -16.25 6.06 0.13
N LEU A 49 -15.04 5.52 0.07
CA LEU A 49 -13.92 5.89 0.95
C LEU A 49 -13.64 7.39 0.83
N PHE A 50 -13.33 7.86 -0.37
CA PHE A 50 -12.95 9.26 -0.62
C PHE A 50 -14.05 10.23 -0.21
N ARG A 51 -15.32 9.95 -0.55
CA ARG A 51 -16.45 10.79 -0.12
C ARG A 51 -16.61 10.83 1.40
N LYS A 52 -16.41 9.70 2.09
CA LYS A 52 -16.49 9.65 3.56
C LYS A 52 -15.36 10.44 4.22
N LEU A 53 -14.12 10.30 3.75
CA LEU A 53 -12.98 11.07 4.24
C LEU A 53 -13.19 12.58 4.03
N ARG A 54 -13.60 12.98 2.82
CA ARG A 54 -13.92 14.37 2.49
C ARG A 54 -15.02 14.94 3.38
N ARG A 55 -16.12 14.19 3.56
CA ARG A 55 -17.25 14.64 4.39
C ARG A 55 -16.89 14.69 5.87
N ALA A 56 -16.07 13.77 6.37
CA ALA A 56 -15.64 13.81 7.75
C ALA A 56 -14.75 15.02 8.03
N TRP A 57 -14.08 15.54 7.00
CA TRP A 57 -13.17 16.65 7.18
C TRP A 57 -12.87 17.40 5.87
N GLU A 58 -13.62 18.48 5.63
CA GLU A 58 -13.59 19.26 4.39
C GLU A 58 -12.27 20.02 4.17
N GLY A 59 -11.55 20.36 5.25
CA GLY A 59 -10.29 21.11 5.18
C GLY A 59 -9.03 20.27 4.95
N ALA A 60 -9.12 18.94 5.02
CA ALA A 60 -7.97 18.06 4.85
C ALA A 60 -7.57 17.97 3.38
N ARG A 61 -6.26 18.00 3.12
CA ARG A 61 -5.74 17.41 1.89
C ARG A 61 -5.77 15.89 2.00
N LEU A 62 -6.22 15.21 0.95
CA LEU A 62 -6.23 13.76 0.88
C LEU A 62 -5.21 13.33 -0.16
N ILE A 63 -4.21 12.58 0.30
CA ILE A 63 -3.15 12.02 -0.54
C ILE A 63 -3.22 10.50 -0.36
N ALA A 64 -3.11 9.75 -1.44
CA ALA A 64 -3.20 8.29 -1.37
C ALA A 64 -2.22 7.64 -2.35
N VAL A 65 -1.85 6.40 -2.04
CA VAL A 65 -1.40 5.42 -3.02
C VAL A 65 -2.41 4.28 -3.08
N LEU A 66 -2.43 3.54 -4.18
CA LEU A 66 -3.15 2.28 -4.33
C LEU A 66 -2.38 1.17 -3.59
N GLY A 67 -3.09 0.12 -3.18
CA GLY A 67 -2.49 -1.16 -2.82
C GLY A 67 -2.71 -2.25 -3.87
N ASN A 68 -2.29 -3.48 -3.58
CA ASN A 68 -2.46 -4.60 -4.50
C ASN A 68 -3.93 -4.98 -4.67
N HIS A 69 -4.73 -4.92 -3.59
CA HIS A 69 -6.19 -5.16 -3.68
C HIS A 69 -6.87 -4.15 -4.61
N ASP A 70 -6.39 -2.90 -4.60
CA ASP A 70 -6.90 -1.86 -5.48
C ASP A 70 -6.62 -2.14 -6.97
N LEU A 71 -5.64 -2.99 -7.28
CA LEU A 71 -5.29 -3.37 -8.65
C LEU A 71 -6.03 -4.62 -9.15
N TRP A 72 -6.66 -5.42 -8.28
CA TRP A 72 -7.36 -6.66 -8.65
C TRP A 72 -8.48 -6.44 -9.65
N SER A 73 -8.31 -6.90 -10.89
CA SER A 73 -9.29 -6.69 -11.95
C SER A 73 -9.78 -8.01 -12.50
N ARG A 74 -11.10 -8.13 -12.66
CA ARG A 74 -11.72 -9.21 -13.46
C ARG A 74 -11.91 -8.81 -14.92
N ASP A 75 -11.94 -7.50 -15.18
CA ASP A 75 -12.23 -6.90 -16.48
C ASP A 75 -11.22 -5.77 -16.78
N GLY A 76 -10.17 -6.11 -17.53
CA GLY A 76 -9.09 -5.21 -17.94
C GLY A 76 -7.83 -5.30 -17.08
N ASP A 77 -6.74 -4.68 -17.55
CA ASP A 77 -5.43 -4.72 -16.89
C ASP A 77 -5.28 -3.71 -15.73
N ALA A 78 -4.19 -3.85 -14.97
CA ALA A 78 -3.86 -3.01 -13.83
C ALA A 78 -3.63 -1.54 -14.21
N TYR A 79 -3.02 -1.25 -15.37
CA TYR A 79 -2.74 0.12 -15.82
C TYR A 79 -4.02 0.90 -16.12
N SER A 80 -4.97 0.28 -16.83
CA SER A 80 -6.31 0.82 -17.07
C SER A 80 -7.05 1.06 -15.75
N LYS A 81 -6.82 0.22 -14.75
CA LYS A 81 -7.39 0.41 -13.41
C LYS A 81 -6.80 1.60 -12.67
N ILE A 82 -5.47 1.77 -12.71
CA ILE A 82 -4.77 2.95 -12.17
C ILE A 82 -5.32 4.23 -12.82
N GLU A 83 -5.51 4.24 -14.14
CA GLU A 83 -6.04 5.39 -14.86
C GLU A 83 -7.49 5.73 -14.44
N ARG A 84 -8.35 4.71 -14.30
CA ARG A 84 -9.73 4.88 -13.82
C ARG A 84 -9.77 5.38 -12.37
N ALA A 85 -8.93 4.83 -11.49
CA ALA A 85 -8.79 5.28 -10.11
C ALA A 85 -8.28 6.73 -10.05
N GLY A 86 -7.32 7.09 -10.91
CA GLY A 86 -6.83 8.46 -11.08
C GLY A 86 -7.92 9.46 -11.42
N ARG A 87 -8.72 9.16 -12.46
CA ARG A 87 -9.86 10.01 -12.83
C ARG A 87 -10.88 10.15 -11.71
N LEU A 88 -11.11 9.09 -10.93
CA LEU A 88 -12.02 9.13 -9.78
C LEU A 88 -11.44 10.01 -8.67
N ALA A 89 -10.16 9.81 -8.33
CA ALA A 89 -9.44 10.59 -7.32
C ALA A 89 -9.45 12.09 -7.67
N GLU A 90 -9.13 12.44 -8.92
CA GLU A 90 -9.15 13.82 -9.41
C GLU A 90 -10.54 14.47 -9.24
N ARG A 91 -11.61 13.79 -9.65
CA ARG A 91 -13.00 14.29 -9.49
C ARG A 91 -13.39 14.54 -8.03
N LEU A 92 -12.76 13.83 -7.09
CA LEU A 92 -13.02 13.96 -5.64
C LEU A 92 -11.93 14.79 -4.92
N GLY A 93 -11.00 15.36 -5.69
CA GLY A 93 -9.86 16.16 -5.23
C GLY A 93 -8.87 15.39 -4.36
N VAL A 94 -8.68 14.10 -4.60
CA VAL A 94 -7.67 13.27 -3.94
C VAL A 94 -6.41 13.27 -4.79
N GLU A 95 -5.26 13.53 -4.18
CA GLU A 95 -3.95 13.48 -4.82
C GLU A 95 -3.46 12.02 -4.82
N LEU A 96 -3.82 11.26 -5.85
CA LEU A 96 -3.39 9.87 -6.02
C LEU A 96 -1.97 9.81 -6.60
N LEU A 97 -0.99 9.46 -5.79
CA LEU A 97 0.43 9.51 -6.14
C LEU A 97 0.80 8.49 -7.23
N ASP A 98 0.04 7.41 -7.39
CA ASP A 98 0.16 6.49 -8.54
C ASP A 98 -0.02 7.16 -9.90
N VAL A 99 -0.62 8.35 -9.93
CA VAL A 99 -0.82 9.15 -11.14
C VAL A 99 0.03 10.41 -11.10
N VAL A 100 -0.06 11.19 -10.02
CA VAL A 100 0.62 12.50 -9.95
C VAL A 100 2.10 12.39 -9.53
N GLY A 101 2.51 11.27 -8.94
CA GLY A 101 3.88 10.96 -8.51
C GLY A 101 4.40 11.74 -7.31
N ARG A 102 3.90 12.97 -7.11
CA ARG A 102 4.34 13.89 -6.06
C ARG A 102 3.25 14.88 -5.68
N ALA A 103 3.16 15.19 -4.39
CA ALA A 103 2.40 16.30 -3.83
C ALA A 103 3.30 17.15 -2.92
N GLU A 104 3.23 18.48 -3.02
CA GLU A 104 3.94 19.36 -2.08
C GLU A 104 3.12 19.48 -0.80
N LEU A 105 3.72 19.38 0.38
CA LEU A 105 3.03 19.44 1.67
C LEU A 105 3.84 20.25 2.69
N GLY A 106 3.60 21.56 2.73
CA GLY A 106 4.40 22.48 3.55
C GLY A 106 5.83 22.53 3.05
N ASP A 107 6.78 22.27 3.95
CA ASP A 107 8.20 22.18 3.63
C ASP A 107 8.59 20.82 3.04
N TYR A 108 7.72 19.81 3.14
CA TYR A 108 7.96 18.46 2.65
C TYR A 108 7.41 18.24 1.24
N ASP A 109 8.01 17.31 0.51
CA ASP A 109 7.37 16.63 -0.61
C ASP A 109 6.83 15.27 -0.14
N VAL A 110 5.64 14.90 -0.58
CA VAL A 110 5.11 13.54 -0.48
C VAL A 110 5.28 12.87 -1.84
N VAL A 111 6.06 11.80 -1.89
CA VAL A 111 6.41 11.11 -3.15
C VAL A 111 6.11 9.64 -2.99
N GLY A 112 5.47 9.03 -3.98
CA GLY A 112 5.03 7.65 -3.85
C GLY A 112 4.28 7.10 -5.05
N ASN A 113 3.95 5.82 -4.92
CA ASN A 113 3.01 5.04 -5.72
C ASN A 113 2.78 3.72 -4.95
N VAL A 114 2.05 2.76 -5.52
CA VAL A 114 1.80 1.43 -4.93
C VAL A 114 3.08 0.68 -4.52
N GLY A 115 4.25 1.05 -5.03
CA GLY A 115 5.44 0.21 -4.98
C GLY A 115 5.21 -1.00 -5.87
N TRP A 116 5.76 -2.15 -5.51
CA TRP A 116 5.35 -3.50 -5.92
C TRP A 116 6.40 -4.46 -5.36
N TYR A 117 6.22 -5.75 -5.57
CA TYR A 117 7.21 -6.77 -5.26
C TYR A 117 7.94 -7.28 -6.52
N ASP A 118 9.18 -7.71 -6.35
CA ASP A 118 10.03 -8.28 -7.41
C ASP A 118 10.55 -9.69 -7.05
N TYR A 119 9.93 -10.30 -6.04
CA TYR A 119 10.29 -11.60 -5.46
C TYR A 119 11.61 -11.62 -4.67
N SER A 120 12.34 -10.51 -4.59
CA SER A 120 13.68 -10.46 -3.96
C SER A 120 13.68 -10.73 -2.45
N PHE A 121 12.54 -10.58 -1.78
CA PHE A 121 12.40 -10.78 -0.33
C PHE A 121 12.31 -12.25 0.10
N ALA A 122 12.11 -13.18 -0.84
CA ALA A 122 12.19 -14.61 -0.59
C ALA A 122 13.09 -15.30 -1.64
N PRO A 123 14.41 -15.07 -1.62
CA PRO A 123 15.30 -15.73 -2.56
C PRO A 123 15.36 -17.24 -2.25
N GLY A 124 15.53 -18.06 -3.28
CA GLY A 124 15.75 -19.51 -3.14
C GLY A 124 14.64 -20.41 -3.67
N TYR A 125 13.59 -19.83 -4.27
CA TYR A 125 12.54 -20.57 -4.98
C TYR A 125 12.75 -20.50 -6.49
N GLY A 126 12.12 -21.42 -7.23
CA GLY A 126 12.17 -21.43 -8.69
C GLY A 126 11.30 -20.31 -9.29
N GLU A 127 11.62 -19.89 -10.51
CA GLU A 127 10.81 -18.88 -11.22
C GLU A 127 9.35 -19.35 -11.39
N GLU A 128 9.15 -20.64 -11.60
CA GLU A 128 7.82 -21.24 -11.68
C GLU A 128 7.04 -21.11 -10.37
N ASP A 129 7.69 -21.17 -9.21
CA ASP A 129 7.03 -21.00 -7.91
C ASP A 129 6.50 -19.57 -7.78
N TYR A 130 7.31 -18.56 -8.13
CA TYR A 130 6.88 -17.16 -8.11
C TYR A 130 5.77 -16.88 -9.12
N LEU A 131 5.89 -17.41 -10.33
CA LEU A 131 4.87 -17.24 -11.36
C LEU A 131 3.57 -17.95 -10.99
N ASN A 132 3.61 -19.11 -10.35
CA ASN A 132 2.42 -19.82 -9.88
C ASN A 132 1.95 -19.35 -8.49
N CYS A 133 2.73 -18.52 -7.81
CA CYS A 133 2.45 -17.95 -6.50
C CYS A 133 2.25 -18.98 -5.40
N ASN A 134 2.93 -20.11 -5.54
CA ASN A 134 3.04 -21.15 -4.52
C ASN A 134 4.26 -22.03 -4.80
N PRO A 135 4.91 -22.58 -3.76
CA PRO A 135 6.06 -23.47 -3.90
C PRO A 135 5.66 -24.95 -4.05
N TYR A 136 4.37 -25.24 -4.32
CA TYR A 136 3.82 -26.60 -4.31
C TYR A 136 3.66 -27.19 -5.72
N GLY A 137 4.07 -26.46 -6.76
CA GLY A 137 3.94 -26.88 -8.16
C GLY A 137 2.50 -26.84 -8.69
N CYS A 138 1.58 -26.16 -8.00
CA CYS A 138 0.20 -26.01 -8.46
C CYS A 138 0.10 -24.86 -9.47
N GLY A 139 -0.22 -25.18 -10.73
CA GLY A 139 -0.45 -24.14 -11.76
C GLY A 139 -1.66 -23.25 -11.46
N LYS A 140 -1.61 -21.98 -11.90
CA LYS A 140 -2.70 -21.00 -11.67
C LYS A 140 -4.08 -21.49 -12.10
N GLU A 141 -4.16 -22.19 -13.24
CA GLU A 141 -5.41 -22.72 -13.79
C GLU A 141 -6.01 -23.81 -12.90
N TRP A 142 -5.15 -24.70 -12.36
CA TRP A 142 -5.58 -25.73 -11.44
C TRP A 142 -6.12 -25.11 -10.15
N ILE A 143 -5.42 -24.11 -9.60
CA ILE A 143 -5.88 -23.41 -8.39
C ILE A 143 -7.20 -22.68 -8.66
N ARG A 144 -7.33 -22.00 -9.81
CA ARG A 144 -8.59 -21.35 -10.22
C ARG A 144 -9.75 -22.35 -10.33
N ALA A 145 -9.50 -23.57 -10.79
CA ALA A 145 -10.53 -24.59 -10.94
C ALA A 145 -10.92 -25.29 -9.62
N ASN A 146 -9.97 -25.44 -8.68
CA ASN A 146 -10.14 -26.30 -7.51
C ASN A 146 -10.21 -25.56 -6.16
N CYS A 147 -9.67 -24.34 -6.08
CA CYS A 147 -9.54 -23.62 -4.81
C CYS A 147 -10.45 -22.37 -4.71
N MET A 148 -11.15 -22.00 -5.78
CA MET A 148 -11.98 -20.78 -5.88
C MET A 148 -13.47 -20.96 -5.53
N GLY A 149 -13.85 -22.04 -4.81
CA GLY A 149 -15.25 -22.39 -4.50
C GLY A 149 -15.53 -22.59 -3.00
N ALA A 150 -16.82 -22.59 -2.64
CA ALA A 150 -17.32 -22.71 -1.24
C ALA A 150 -16.96 -24.03 -0.51
N PHE A 151 -16.36 -24.99 -1.21
CA PHE A 151 -15.86 -26.27 -0.70
C PHE A 151 -14.39 -26.50 -1.11
N SER A 152 -13.59 -25.43 -1.11
CA SER A 152 -12.15 -25.48 -1.41
C SER A 152 -11.38 -26.31 -0.37
N TYR A 153 -10.57 -27.24 -0.86
CA TYR A 153 -9.61 -28.05 -0.08
C TYR A 153 -8.19 -27.44 -0.13
N CYS A 154 -8.06 -26.12 -0.30
CA CYS A 154 -6.77 -25.45 -0.39
C CYS A 154 -6.68 -24.31 0.63
N ASP A 155 -5.68 -24.37 1.51
CA ASP A 155 -5.23 -23.25 2.34
C ASP A 155 -4.42 -22.26 1.48
N CYS A 156 -5.05 -21.69 0.43
CA CYS A 156 -4.40 -20.69 -0.41
C CYS A 156 -4.53 -19.30 0.25
N PRO A 157 -3.43 -18.60 0.50
CA PRO A 157 -3.47 -17.28 1.09
C PRO A 157 -4.02 -16.20 0.14
N ALA A 158 -4.50 -15.09 0.71
CA ALA A 158 -5.22 -14.04 -0.02
C ALA A 158 -4.40 -13.38 -1.14
N TRP A 159 -3.07 -13.26 -1.02
CA TRP A 159 -2.19 -12.70 -2.06
C TRP A 159 -2.11 -13.56 -3.33
N PHE A 160 -2.64 -14.78 -3.33
CA PHE A 160 -2.86 -15.54 -4.57
C PHE A 160 -3.74 -14.78 -5.58
N ASN A 161 -4.59 -13.86 -5.09
CA ASN A 161 -5.40 -12.97 -5.91
C ASN A 161 -4.56 -12.03 -6.79
N ASP A 162 -3.38 -11.59 -6.34
CA ASP A 162 -2.50 -10.76 -7.17
C ASP A 162 -2.19 -11.50 -8.48
N CYS A 163 -1.85 -12.77 -8.35
CA CYS A 163 -1.45 -13.61 -9.46
C CYS A 163 -2.60 -14.01 -10.38
N LEU A 164 -3.83 -13.97 -9.87
CA LEU A 164 -5.04 -14.28 -10.63
C LEU A 164 -5.66 -13.06 -11.31
N TYR A 165 -5.55 -11.89 -10.68
CA TYR A 165 -6.34 -10.70 -11.02
C TYR A 165 -5.49 -9.48 -11.37
N VAL A 166 -4.15 -9.59 -11.30
CA VAL A 166 -3.23 -8.56 -11.75
C VAL A 166 -2.36 -9.15 -12.85
N ASP A 167 -2.70 -8.82 -14.09
CA ASP A 167 -1.96 -9.26 -15.29
C ASP A 167 -0.84 -8.27 -15.60
N ILE A 168 0.29 -8.41 -14.89
CA ILE A 168 1.50 -7.58 -15.05
C ILE A 168 2.76 -8.44 -14.86
N ASP A 169 3.87 -8.02 -15.47
CA ASP A 169 5.20 -8.50 -15.07
C ASP A 169 5.59 -7.79 -13.76
N SER A 170 5.61 -8.53 -12.65
CA SER A 170 5.89 -7.97 -11.33
C SER A 170 7.27 -7.34 -11.23
N ARG A 171 8.31 -7.94 -11.82
CA ARG A 171 9.69 -7.42 -11.74
C ARG A 171 9.80 -6.12 -12.53
N GLU A 172 9.21 -6.07 -13.72
CA GLU A 172 9.18 -4.87 -14.53
C GLU A 172 8.37 -3.76 -13.84
N PHE A 173 7.17 -4.06 -13.34
CA PHE A 173 6.32 -3.09 -12.67
C PHE A 173 6.95 -2.53 -11.39
N ALA A 174 7.57 -3.39 -10.58
CA ALA A 174 8.34 -3.00 -9.40
C ALA A 174 9.47 -2.03 -9.75
N ARG A 175 10.28 -2.37 -10.77
CA ARG A 175 11.37 -1.52 -11.28
C ARG A 175 10.85 -0.18 -11.80
N GLU A 176 9.78 -0.18 -12.56
CA GLU A 176 9.18 1.04 -13.10
C GLU A 176 8.65 1.96 -12.00
N ASN A 177 7.96 1.40 -11.00
CA ASN A 177 7.47 2.17 -9.88
C ASN A 177 8.61 2.77 -9.06
N LYS A 178 9.71 2.04 -8.85
CA LYS A 178 10.94 2.54 -8.22
C LYS A 178 11.55 3.71 -9.01
N GLU A 179 11.67 3.58 -10.33
CA GLU A 179 12.18 4.66 -11.19
C GLU A 179 11.24 5.88 -11.26
N ARG A 180 9.92 5.66 -11.21
CA ARG A 180 8.94 6.76 -11.12
C ARG A 180 9.08 7.53 -9.81
N ILE A 181 9.28 6.85 -8.69
CA ILE A 181 9.55 7.51 -7.40
C ILE A 181 10.83 8.34 -7.53
N ARG A 182 11.94 7.74 -7.99
CA ARG A 182 13.23 8.43 -8.18
C ARG A 182 13.09 9.73 -8.97
N ARG A 183 12.40 9.69 -10.12
CA ARG A 183 12.20 10.87 -10.99
C ARG A 183 11.37 11.98 -10.34
N ASN A 184 10.50 11.63 -9.40
CA ASN A 184 9.64 12.59 -8.72
C ASN A 184 10.29 13.22 -7.48
N MET A 185 11.41 12.69 -6.98
CA MET A 185 12.14 13.29 -5.88
C MET A 185 12.90 14.55 -6.34
N ARG A 186 12.70 15.67 -5.65
CA ARG A 186 13.27 16.99 -6.01
C ARG A 186 14.28 17.54 -5.00
N GLY A 187 14.78 16.70 -4.10
CA GLY A 187 15.78 17.08 -3.09
C GLY A 187 15.24 17.84 -1.87
N ARG A 188 13.93 18.13 -1.80
CA ARG A 188 13.26 18.63 -0.59
C ARG A 188 13.16 17.52 0.47
N PRO A 189 13.04 17.86 1.77
CA PRO A 189 12.65 16.88 2.79
C PRO A 189 11.45 16.07 2.31
N THR A 190 11.56 14.74 2.29
CA THR A 190 10.56 13.89 1.62
C THR A 190 9.90 12.91 2.60
N ILE A 191 8.59 12.76 2.46
CA ILE A 191 7.81 11.64 2.98
C ILE A 191 7.63 10.67 1.81
N LEU A 192 8.28 9.52 1.87
CA LEU A 192 8.07 8.46 0.89
C LEU A 192 6.85 7.65 1.29
N VAL A 193 6.01 7.30 0.30
CA VAL A 193 4.79 6.51 0.53
C VAL A 193 4.74 5.38 -0.48
N THR A 194 4.71 4.15 0.01
CA THR A 194 4.37 2.97 -0.80
C THR A 194 3.27 2.18 -0.11
N HIS A 195 2.63 1.27 -0.82
CA HIS A 195 1.83 0.25 -0.15
C HIS A 195 2.73 -0.91 0.30
N HIS A 196 3.48 -1.48 -0.65
CA HIS A 196 4.40 -2.59 -0.39
C HIS A 196 5.57 -2.19 0.53
N VAL A 197 6.11 -3.19 1.22
CA VAL A 197 7.16 -3.04 2.21
C VAL A 197 8.48 -2.63 1.55
N PRO A 198 9.14 -1.57 2.03
CA PRO A 198 10.32 -1.03 1.36
C PRO A 198 11.64 -1.69 1.74
N LEU A 199 11.67 -2.47 2.83
CA LEU A 199 12.85 -3.17 3.33
C LEU A 199 12.41 -4.49 3.97
N ARG A 200 13.11 -5.58 3.66
CA ARG A 200 12.76 -6.92 4.16
C ARG A 200 12.70 -6.97 5.69
N GLU A 201 13.57 -6.25 6.37
CA GLU A 201 13.72 -6.26 7.83
C GLU A 201 12.54 -5.59 8.57
N LEU A 202 11.64 -4.91 7.85
CA LEU A 202 10.42 -4.31 8.42
C LEU A 202 9.28 -5.32 8.56
N ASP A 203 9.41 -6.47 7.92
CA ASP A 203 8.48 -7.59 8.05
C ASP A 203 8.99 -8.60 9.08
N ARG A 204 8.18 -8.86 10.10
CA ARG A 204 8.49 -9.79 11.20
C ARG A 204 8.35 -11.25 10.83
N GLU A 205 7.84 -11.59 9.65
CA GLU A 205 7.69 -12.99 9.24
C GLU A 205 9.06 -13.68 9.16
N ASP A 206 9.24 -14.72 9.96
CA ASP A 206 10.45 -15.52 10.04
C ASP A 206 10.19 -17.04 9.97
N GLY A 207 8.93 -17.45 9.82
CA GLY A 207 8.42 -18.81 9.96
C GLY A 207 8.33 -19.60 8.65
N GLU A 208 7.40 -20.56 8.63
CA GLU A 208 7.24 -21.54 7.54
C GLU A 208 6.72 -20.91 6.23
N ASP A 209 6.13 -19.72 6.33
CA ASP A 209 5.52 -18.95 5.24
C ASP A 209 6.50 -18.06 4.46
N ARG A 210 7.80 -18.33 4.59
CA ARG A 210 8.90 -17.54 3.97
C ARG A 210 8.78 -17.35 2.46
N PHE A 211 8.14 -18.27 1.75
CA PHE A 211 7.90 -18.09 0.31
C PHE A 211 7.10 -16.81 0.04
N PHE A 212 6.13 -16.49 0.89
CA PHE A 212 5.18 -15.42 0.65
C PHE A 212 5.76 -14.02 0.86
N LEU A 213 6.91 -13.93 1.52
CA LEU A 213 7.74 -12.72 1.53
C LEU A 213 8.07 -12.22 0.12
N ALA A 214 8.08 -13.11 -0.89
CA ALA A 214 8.27 -12.74 -2.30
C ALA A 214 7.25 -11.70 -2.80
N PHE A 215 6.10 -11.60 -2.14
CA PHE A 215 4.98 -10.73 -2.51
C PHE A 215 4.86 -9.52 -1.58
N ASP A 216 5.76 -9.35 -0.60
CA ASP A 216 5.64 -8.29 0.39
C ASP A 216 6.25 -6.95 -0.06
N GLY A 217 7.21 -6.99 -0.99
CA GLY A 217 7.79 -5.79 -1.56
C GLY A 217 9.12 -6.03 -2.28
N GLN A 218 9.93 -4.98 -2.33
CA GLN A 218 11.24 -4.94 -2.97
C GLN A 218 12.18 -4.04 -2.16
N ASP A 219 13.49 -4.20 -2.34
CA ASP A 219 14.46 -3.31 -1.68
C ASP A 219 14.38 -1.89 -2.23
N MET A 220 14.12 -0.92 -1.33
CA MET A 220 14.05 0.52 -1.63
C MET A 220 15.13 1.32 -0.90
N SER A 221 16.15 0.65 -0.35
CA SER A 221 17.22 1.25 0.46
C SER A 221 17.92 2.44 -0.21
N ASP A 222 18.18 2.36 -1.51
CA ASP A 222 18.80 3.41 -2.34
C ASP A 222 17.95 4.68 -2.46
N LEU A 223 16.61 4.55 -2.39
CA LEU A 223 15.69 5.69 -2.36
C LEU A 223 15.49 6.20 -0.94
N ALA A 224 15.29 5.29 0.01
CA ALA A 224 15.09 5.63 1.41
C ALA A 224 16.29 6.40 1.98
N PHE A 225 17.51 5.95 1.69
CA PHE A 225 18.73 6.49 2.32
C PHE A 225 19.46 7.53 1.48
N ASN A 226 18.75 8.23 0.59
CA ASN A 226 19.35 9.26 -0.27
C ASN A 226 19.60 10.62 0.45
N GLY A 227 19.31 10.70 1.75
CA GLY A 227 19.49 11.89 2.60
C GLY A 227 18.32 12.87 2.62
N SER A 228 17.44 12.86 1.61
CA SER A 228 16.27 13.74 1.54
C SER A 228 15.04 13.15 2.25
N VAL A 229 14.87 11.82 2.23
CA VAL A 229 13.76 11.15 2.92
C VAL A 229 13.92 11.28 4.43
N LYS A 230 12.83 11.66 5.10
CA LYS A 230 12.75 11.75 6.58
C LYS A 230 11.79 10.72 7.15
N TYR A 231 10.71 10.48 6.42
CA TYR A 231 9.66 9.54 6.80
C TYR A 231 9.36 8.60 5.63
N PHE A 232 9.06 7.35 5.94
CA PHE A 232 8.62 6.35 4.97
C PHE A 232 7.35 5.67 5.50
N ALA A 233 6.20 6.02 4.93
CA ALA A 233 4.92 5.39 5.24
C ALA A 233 4.66 4.20 4.31
N TYR A 234 4.26 3.06 4.88
CA TYR A 234 3.97 1.82 4.14
C TYR A 234 2.86 0.99 4.80
N GLY A 235 2.37 -0.03 4.09
CA GLY A 235 1.22 -0.88 4.45
C GLY A 235 1.47 -2.38 4.23
N HIS A 236 0.47 -3.07 3.68
CA HIS A 236 0.48 -4.43 3.11
C HIS A 236 0.55 -5.58 4.12
N ILE A 237 1.50 -5.52 5.05
CA ILE A 237 1.82 -6.67 5.92
C ILE A 237 1.07 -6.68 7.26
N HIS A 238 0.09 -5.78 7.42
CA HIS A 238 -0.82 -5.72 8.55
C HIS A 238 -0.10 -5.81 9.92
N GLU A 239 -0.46 -6.78 10.77
CA GLU A 239 0.10 -6.97 12.12
C GLU A 239 1.58 -7.43 12.11
N ARG A 240 2.09 -7.94 10.98
CA ARG A 240 3.50 -8.33 10.84
C ARG A 240 4.44 -7.14 10.81
N SER A 241 3.92 -5.94 10.54
CA SER A 241 4.72 -4.73 10.50
C SER A 241 5.37 -4.39 11.84
N ILE A 242 6.58 -3.81 11.76
CA ILE A 242 7.13 -3.00 12.85
C ILE A 242 6.46 -1.62 12.76
N PRO A 243 5.61 -1.21 13.73
CA PRO A 243 4.77 -0.03 13.57
C PRO A 243 5.56 1.27 13.35
N GLU A 244 6.68 1.41 14.05
CA GLU A 244 7.55 2.56 13.94
C GLU A 244 8.99 2.13 14.24
N THR A 245 9.93 2.46 13.36
CA THR A 245 11.36 2.23 13.57
C THR A 245 12.20 3.25 12.83
N THR A 246 13.40 3.52 13.30
CA THR A 246 14.36 4.42 12.63
C THR A 246 15.56 3.62 12.14
N VAL A 247 15.82 3.69 10.84
CA VAL A 247 16.98 3.06 10.20
C VAL A 247 17.70 4.13 9.39
N ASN A 248 19.01 4.29 9.61
CA ASN A 248 19.85 5.27 8.91
C ASN A 248 19.27 6.71 8.90
N GLY A 249 18.60 7.12 9.98
CA GLY A 249 18.01 8.45 10.12
C GLY A 249 16.66 8.65 9.40
N VAL A 250 16.09 7.59 8.82
CA VAL A 250 14.74 7.59 8.24
C VAL A 250 13.79 6.88 9.19
N GLN A 251 12.65 7.50 9.48
CA GLN A 251 11.60 6.88 10.28
C GLN A 251 10.63 6.13 9.36
N PHE A 252 10.60 4.81 9.49
CA PHE A 252 9.64 3.93 8.81
C PHE A 252 8.40 3.77 9.68
N ILE A 253 7.22 3.97 9.10
CA ILE A 253 5.95 4.04 9.81
C ILE A 253 4.91 3.17 9.09
N ASN A 254 4.34 2.21 9.81
CA ASN A 254 3.16 1.47 9.41
C ASN A 254 2.13 1.56 10.55
N VAL A 255 0.98 2.16 10.24
CA VAL A 255 -0.03 2.48 11.26
C VAL A 255 -1.12 1.43 11.42
N TYR A 256 -1.00 0.28 10.74
CA TYR A 256 -2.02 -0.77 10.77
C TYR A 256 -2.38 -1.20 12.20
N ASN A 257 -1.36 -1.45 13.02
CA ASN A 257 -1.49 -1.93 14.40
C ASN A 257 -2.24 -0.96 15.34
N TYR A 258 -2.46 0.29 14.93
CA TYR A 258 -3.18 1.29 15.74
C TYR A 258 -4.67 1.36 15.41
N GLN A 259 -5.14 0.68 14.37
CA GLN A 259 -6.50 0.85 13.79
C GLN A 259 -7.63 0.22 14.61
N LEU A 260 -7.29 -0.53 15.66
CA LEU A 260 -8.27 -1.19 16.52
C LEU A 260 -8.95 -0.21 17.50
N LYS A 261 -8.34 0.95 17.78
CA LYS A 261 -8.87 1.94 18.73
C LYS A 261 -8.64 3.38 18.26
N ALA A 262 -9.71 4.14 18.06
CA ALA A 262 -9.64 5.49 17.50
C ALA A 262 -8.77 6.46 18.31
N ARG A 263 -8.79 6.35 19.64
CA ARG A 263 -7.96 7.17 20.53
C ARG A 263 -6.46 6.90 20.33
N ASP A 264 -6.09 5.62 20.23
CA ASP A 264 -4.70 5.24 20.03
C ASP A 264 -4.25 5.68 18.64
N TYR A 265 -5.08 5.44 17.63
CA TYR A 265 -4.87 5.87 16.25
C TYR A 265 -4.63 7.37 16.12
N ALA A 266 -5.50 8.20 16.70
CA ALA A 266 -5.41 9.66 16.61
C ALA A 266 -4.10 10.22 17.21
N SER A 267 -3.45 9.48 18.10
CA SER A 267 -2.18 9.88 18.72
C SER A 267 -0.95 9.26 18.05
N LYS A 268 -1.06 8.00 17.59
CA LYS A 268 0.08 7.22 17.07
C LYS A 268 0.23 7.30 15.56
N ALA A 269 -0.85 7.57 14.83
CA ALA A 269 -0.81 7.77 13.39
C ALA A 269 -0.65 9.25 12.99
N LEU A 270 -0.53 10.17 13.96
CA LEU A 270 -0.42 11.60 13.71
C LEU A 270 1.05 12.03 13.70
N LEU A 271 1.52 12.41 12.53
CA LEU A 271 2.85 12.94 12.31
C LEU A 271 2.86 14.46 12.50
N HIS A 272 3.84 14.96 13.24
CA HIS A 272 4.08 16.39 13.47
C HIS A 272 5.30 16.84 12.68
N LEU A 273 5.04 17.50 11.55
CA LEU A 273 6.03 18.04 10.62
C LEU A 273 6.42 19.49 10.93
#